data_AF-A0ABD0Q6T1-F1
#
_entry.id   AF-A0ABD0Q6T1-F1
#
_cell.length_a   1.000
_cell.length_b   1.000
_cell.length_c   1.000
_cell.angle_alpha   90.00
_cell.angle_beta   90.00
_cell.angle_gamma   90.00
#
_symmetry.space_group_name_H-M   'P 1'
#
loop_
_entity.id
_entity.type
_entity.pdbx_description
1 polymer ?
#
loop_
_entity_poly.entity_id
_entity_poly.type
_entity_poly.pdbx_seq_one_letter_code
_entity_poly.pdbx_strand_id
1 'polypeptide(L)'
;PSEKEGGLPRHVGNKTECALLGLVLDLKRDYQPIRDEVPEEKLYKVYTFNSSRKSMSTVLKNSSGPGFRMYSKGASEIVLRKCSHILDASGQARAFKAKDRDEMVRKVIEPMACDGLRTICVAMRDFTTEPDWDNEAEILNDLTCICVVGIEDPVRPEVREMIQFGLSL
;
A
#
# COMPACT_ATOMS: atom_id res chain seq x y z
N PRO A 1 -11.08 -5.13 -20.69
CA PRO A 1 -10.41 -6.00 -21.69
C PRO A 1 -9.11 -5.37 -22.21
N SER A 2 -8.03 -6.14 -22.29
CA SER A 2 -6.81 -5.73 -23.01
C SER A 2 -7.03 -5.85 -24.52
N GLU A 3 -6.48 -4.92 -25.30
CA GLU A 3 -6.57 -4.92 -26.77
C GLU A 3 -5.59 -5.92 -27.43
N LYS A 4 -4.78 -6.63 -26.65
CA LYS A 4 -3.82 -7.64 -27.12
C LYS A 4 -3.92 -8.90 -26.26
N GLU A 5 -3.95 -10.06 -26.92
CA GLU A 5 -3.77 -11.37 -26.27
C GLU A 5 -2.45 -11.36 -25.47
N GLY A 6 -2.53 -11.66 -24.17
CA GLY A 6 -1.39 -11.62 -23.25
C GLY A 6 -1.00 -10.22 -22.73
N GLY A 7 -1.73 -9.16 -23.10
CA GLY A 7 -1.49 -7.81 -22.61
C GLY A 7 -2.01 -7.61 -21.18
N LEU A 8 -1.26 -6.86 -20.36
CA LEU A 8 -1.71 -6.40 -19.05
C LEU A 8 -3.09 -5.72 -19.17
N PRO A 9 -4.01 -5.92 -18.21
CA PRO A 9 -5.34 -5.33 -18.27
C PRO A 9 -5.24 -3.80 -18.40
N ARG A 10 -6.16 -3.19 -19.16
CA ARG A 10 -6.22 -1.72 -19.26
C ARG A 10 -6.58 -1.15 -17.91
N HIS A 11 -5.59 -0.60 -17.21
CA HIS A 11 -5.72 -0.05 -15.87
C HIS A 11 -6.09 1.44 -15.95
N VAL A 12 -7.24 1.81 -15.39
CA VAL A 12 -7.66 3.21 -15.20
C VAL A 12 -7.41 3.58 -13.73
N GLY A 13 -6.55 4.58 -13.49
CA GLY A 13 -6.17 5.01 -12.14
C GLY A 13 -4.66 5.17 -11.96
N ASN A 14 -4.22 5.30 -10.71
CA ASN A 14 -2.80 5.42 -10.40
C ASN A 14 -2.09 4.08 -10.63
N LYS A 15 -1.01 4.08 -11.41
CA LYS A 15 -0.23 2.88 -11.76
C LYS A 15 0.17 2.03 -10.55
N THR A 16 0.50 2.68 -9.43
CA THR A 16 0.85 2.01 -8.17
C THR A 16 -0.32 1.18 -7.66
N GLU A 17 -1.52 1.74 -7.63
CA GLU A 17 -2.72 1.07 -7.14
C GLU A 17 -3.12 -0.06 -8.06
N CYS A 18 -3.01 0.17 -9.36
CA CYS A 18 -3.33 -0.85 -10.34
C CYS A 18 -2.33 -2.01 -10.32
N ALA A 19 -1.05 -1.77 -10.01
CA ALA A 19 -0.07 -2.83 -9.77
C ALA A 19 -0.44 -3.67 -8.52
N LEU A 20 -0.89 -3.03 -7.44
CA LEU A 20 -1.37 -3.74 -6.25
C LEU A 20 -2.61 -4.60 -6.56
N LEU A 21 -3.54 -4.09 -7.36
CA LEU A 21 -4.70 -4.88 -7.81
C LEU A 21 -4.29 -6.04 -8.71
N GLY A 22 -3.30 -5.83 -9.59
CA GLY A 22 -2.69 -6.89 -10.39
C GLY A 22 -2.13 -8.01 -9.52
N LEU A 23 -1.39 -7.67 -8.46
CA LEU A 23 -0.88 -8.64 -7.50
C LEU A 23 -2.00 -9.45 -6.84
N VAL A 24 -3.14 -8.84 -6.50
CA VAL A 24 -4.29 -9.56 -5.92
C VAL A 24 -4.86 -10.58 -6.91
N LEU A 25 -4.96 -10.22 -8.20
CA LEU A 25 -5.40 -11.13 -9.26
C LEU A 25 -4.40 -12.27 -9.50
N ASP A 26 -3.10 -11.98 -9.46
CA ASP A 26 -2.04 -12.98 -9.59
C ASP A 26 -2.08 -14.00 -8.44
N LEU A 27 -2.44 -13.54 -7.24
CA LEU A 27 -2.74 -14.38 -6.07
C LEU A 27 -4.09 -15.12 -6.16
N LYS A 28 -4.75 -15.09 -7.33
CA LYS A 28 -6.01 -15.79 -7.64
C LYS A 28 -7.18 -15.35 -6.75
N ARG A 29 -7.19 -14.07 -6.37
CA ARG A 29 -8.31 -13.45 -5.65
C ARG A 29 -8.98 -12.41 -6.53
N ASP A 30 -10.31 -12.41 -6.53
CA ASP A 30 -11.10 -11.37 -7.18
C ASP A 30 -11.41 -10.25 -6.17
N TYR A 31 -11.05 -9.02 -6.51
CA TYR A 31 -11.31 -7.84 -5.69
C TYR A 31 -12.65 -7.18 -6.03
N GLN A 32 -13.31 -7.54 -7.13
CA GLN A 32 -14.55 -6.90 -7.56
C GLN A 32 -15.68 -7.08 -6.52
N PRO A 33 -15.91 -8.27 -5.94
CA PRO A 33 -16.94 -8.45 -4.91
C PRO A 33 -16.72 -7.55 -3.69
N ILE A 34 -15.47 -7.32 -3.29
CA ILE A 34 -15.13 -6.43 -2.17
C ILE A 34 -15.44 -4.96 -2.50
N ARG A 35 -15.21 -4.54 -3.75
CA ARG A 35 -15.58 -3.19 -4.21
C ARG A 35 -17.08 -2.99 -4.32
N ASP A 36 -17.81 -4.04 -4.71
CA ASP A 36 -19.27 -3.99 -4.77
C ASP A 36 -19.88 -3.95 -3.35
N GLU A 37 -19.27 -4.66 -2.40
CA GLU A 37 -19.65 -4.62 -0.99
C GLU A 37 -19.29 -3.29 -0.33
N VAL A 38 -18.14 -2.71 -0.69
CA VAL A 38 -17.60 -1.46 -0.14
C VAL A 38 -17.35 -0.45 -1.27
N PRO A 39 -18.42 0.13 -1.84
CA PRO A 39 -18.28 1.15 -2.88
C PRO A 39 -17.80 2.48 -2.27
N GLU A 40 -17.40 3.43 -3.12
CA GLU A 40 -16.77 4.68 -2.68
C GLU A 40 -17.67 5.51 -1.75
N GLU A 41 -18.99 5.43 -1.90
CA GLU A 41 -19.96 6.12 -1.04
C GLU A 41 -20.02 5.56 0.38
N LYS A 42 -19.50 4.35 0.61
CA LYS A 42 -19.36 3.76 1.96
C LYS A 42 -18.06 4.17 2.65
N LEU A 43 -17.14 4.84 1.95
CA LEU A 43 -15.93 5.37 2.56
C LEU A 43 -16.32 6.51 3.50
N TYR A 44 -16.02 6.34 4.78
CA TYR A 44 -16.39 7.31 5.81
C TYR A 44 -15.54 8.59 5.72
N LYS A 45 -14.25 8.43 5.51
CA LYS A 45 -13.27 9.51 5.35
C LYS A 45 -12.15 9.03 4.43
N VAL A 46 -11.67 9.91 3.57
CA VAL A 46 -10.52 9.64 2.69
C VAL A 46 -9.48 10.72 2.92
N TYR A 47 -8.30 10.32 3.37
CA TYR A 47 -7.11 11.15 3.38
C TYR A 47 -6.37 10.91 2.07
N THR A 48 -6.57 11.82 1.12
CA THR A 48 -5.91 11.74 -0.18
C THR A 48 -4.39 11.79 -0.03
N PHE A 49 -3.68 11.32 -1.06
CA PHE A 49 -2.23 11.38 -1.06
C PHE A 49 -1.74 12.81 -0.83
N ASN A 50 -0.85 12.99 0.15
CA ASN A 50 -0.15 14.25 0.39
C ASN A 50 1.36 13.99 0.32
N SER A 51 2.09 14.84 -0.39
CA SER A 51 3.54 14.70 -0.60
C SER A 51 4.36 14.77 0.70
N SER A 52 3.85 15.45 1.74
CA SER A 52 4.49 15.47 3.05
C SER A 52 4.33 14.14 3.79
N ARG A 53 3.12 13.54 3.74
CA ARG A 53 2.83 12.26 4.40
C ARG A 53 3.24 11.04 3.59
N LYS A 54 3.42 11.20 2.27
CA LYS A 54 3.69 10.16 1.25
C LYS A 54 2.83 8.91 1.41
N SER A 55 1.59 9.09 1.83
CA SER A 55 0.61 8.03 2.05
C SER A 55 -0.80 8.53 1.75
N MET A 56 -1.71 7.58 1.54
CA MET A 56 -3.15 7.77 1.39
C MET A 56 -3.83 6.83 2.38
N SER A 57 -4.93 7.26 2.99
CA SER A 57 -5.68 6.44 3.93
C SER A 57 -7.18 6.53 3.72
N THR A 58 -7.89 5.45 3.96
CA THR A 58 -9.35 5.34 3.82
C THR A 58 -9.94 4.75 5.09
N VAL A 59 -11.01 5.35 5.59
CA VAL A 59 -11.72 4.91 6.79
C VAL A 59 -13.05 4.28 6.39
N LEU A 60 -13.35 3.12 6.97
CA LEU A 60 -14.63 2.43 6.85
C LEU A 60 -15.29 2.35 8.22
N LYS A 61 -16.61 2.37 8.25
CA LYS A 61 -17.36 1.93 9.44
C LYS A 61 -17.36 0.42 9.50
N ASN A 62 -17.21 -0.14 10.70
CA ASN A 62 -17.29 -1.59 10.88
C ASN A 62 -18.72 -2.07 10.62
N SER A 63 -18.87 -3.08 9.77
CA SER A 63 -20.18 -3.67 9.43
C SER A 63 -20.82 -4.39 10.62
N SER A 64 -20.00 -4.93 11.52
CA SER A 64 -20.40 -5.85 12.59
C SER A 64 -20.64 -5.19 13.95
N GLY A 65 -20.53 -3.87 14.08
CA GLY A 65 -20.68 -3.18 15.36
C GLY A 65 -20.14 -1.75 15.36
N PRO A 66 -20.14 -1.08 16.53
CA PRO A 66 -19.55 0.25 16.66
C PRO A 66 -18.06 0.21 16.36
N GLY A 67 -17.56 1.27 15.73
CA GLY A 67 -16.14 1.46 15.45
C GLY A 67 -15.84 1.63 13.96
N PHE A 68 -14.56 1.88 13.71
CA PHE A 68 -14.03 2.23 12.41
C PHE A 68 -12.76 1.45 12.15
N ARG A 69 -12.53 1.12 10.88
CA ARG A 69 -11.24 0.60 10.42
C ARG A 69 -10.66 1.53 9.39
N MET A 70 -9.45 1.99 9.64
CA MET A 70 -8.65 2.73 8.69
C MET A 70 -7.67 1.79 8.00
N TYR A 71 -7.53 1.94 6.69
CA TYR A 71 -6.45 1.37 5.90
C TYR A 71 -5.55 2.49 5.40
N SER A 72 -4.24 2.29 5.42
CA SER A 72 -3.26 3.23 4.90
C SER A 72 -2.30 2.53 3.94
N LYS A 73 -1.98 3.19 2.84
CA LYS A 73 -0.93 2.75 1.91
C LYS A 73 -0.01 3.92 1.58
N GLY A 74 1.29 3.67 1.49
CA GLY A 74 2.24 4.73 1.20
C GLY A 74 3.68 4.23 1.12
N ALA A 75 4.61 5.18 0.99
CA ALA A 75 6.04 4.89 1.00
C ALA A 75 6.39 4.04 2.24
N SER A 76 7.04 2.91 1.99
CA SER A 76 7.22 1.85 2.98
C SER A 76 7.80 2.36 4.31
N GLU A 77 8.95 3.05 4.26
CA GLU A 77 9.64 3.58 5.44
C GLU A 77 8.80 4.59 6.24
N ILE A 78 7.96 5.38 5.56
CA ILE A 78 7.18 6.43 6.21
C ILE A 78 5.99 5.83 6.96
N VAL A 79 5.28 4.90 6.34
CA VAL A 79 4.16 4.22 7.00
C VAL A 79 4.67 3.28 8.10
N LEU A 80 5.81 2.60 7.86
CA LEU A 80 6.39 1.69 8.85
C LEU A 80 6.77 2.41 10.15
N ARG A 81 7.30 3.65 10.07
CA ARG A 81 7.60 4.47 11.26
C ARG A 81 6.37 4.78 12.12
N LYS A 82 5.18 4.76 11.53
CA LYS A 82 3.89 4.99 12.20
C LYS A 82 3.28 3.71 12.76
N CYS A 83 3.90 2.56 12.52
CA CYS A 83 3.39 1.26 12.98
C CYS A 83 3.93 0.90 14.37
N SER A 84 3.03 0.62 15.30
CA SER A 84 3.35 0.05 16.62
C SER A 84 3.13 -1.47 16.67
N HIS A 85 2.44 -2.02 15.66
CA HIS A 85 2.13 -3.44 15.53
C HIS A 85 2.43 -3.97 14.12
N ILE A 86 2.52 -5.28 13.99
CA ILE A 86 2.64 -5.99 12.71
C ILE A 86 1.82 -7.27 12.77
N LEU A 87 1.18 -7.63 11.66
CA LEU A 87 0.50 -8.92 11.53
C LEU A 87 1.54 -10.03 11.35
N ASP A 88 1.39 -11.10 12.12
CA ASP A 88 2.17 -12.32 11.93
C ASP A 88 1.55 -13.25 10.86
N ALA A 89 2.19 -14.38 10.59
CA ALA A 89 1.73 -15.35 9.60
C ALA A 89 0.38 -15.99 9.95
N SER A 90 -0.06 -15.92 11.20
CA SER A 90 -1.38 -16.36 11.64
C SER A 90 -2.45 -15.27 11.52
N GLY A 91 -2.07 -14.06 11.10
CA GLY A 91 -2.95 -12.90 11.03
C GLY A 91 -3.18 -12.20 12.38
N GLN A 92 -2.39 -12.53 13.41
CA GLN A 92 -2.49 -11.90 14.72
C GLN A 92 -1.56 -10.69 14.81
N ALA A 93 -2.06 -9.61 15.40
CA ALA A 93 -1.24 -8.42 15.64
C ALA A 93 -0.28 -8.68 16.80
N ARG A 94 1.01 -8.50 16.55
CA ARG A 94 2.05 -8.50 17.58
C ARG A 94 2.72 -7.14 17.68
N ALA A 95 3.30 -6.84 18.83
CA ALA A 95 4.10 -5.64 19.03
C ALA A 95 5.23 -5.56 17.98
N PHE A 96 5.38 -4.37 17.38
CA PHE A 96 6.39 -4.09 16.37
C PHE A 96 7.34 -3.02 16.91
N LYS A 97 8.39 -3.50 17.59
CA LYS A 97 9.33 -2.63 18.32
C LYS A 97 10.20 -1.83 17.34
N ALA A 98 10.81 -0.76 17.82
CA ALA A 98 11.72 0.06 17.02
C ALA A 98 12.81 -0.78 16.32
N LYS A 99 13.45 -1.69 17.06
CA LYS A 99 14.44 -2.61 16.51
C LYS A 99 13.89 -3.49 15.38
N ASP A 100 12.67 -4.01 15.52
CA ASP A 100 12.05 -4.86 14.49
C ASP A 100 11.77 -4.05 13.21
N ARG A 101 11.35 -2.78 13.38
CA ARG A 101 11.14 -1.86 12.27
C ARG A 101 12.44 -1.55 11.54
N ASP A 102 13.49 -1.23 12.29
CA ASP A 102 14.81 -0.94 11.72
C ASP A 102 15.38 -2.17 10.99
N GLU A 103 15.18 -3.37 11.55
CA GLU A 103 15.55 -4.61 10.87
C GLU A 103 14.73 -4.84 9.59
N MET A 104 13.44 -4.53 9.57
CA MET A 104 12.61 -4.62 8.37
C MET A 104 13.06 -3.62 7.30
N VAL A 105 13.42 -2.39 7.70
CA VAL A 105 13.98 -1.40 6.77
C VAL A 105 15.27 -1.95 6.16
N ARG A 106 16.24 -2.33 6.99
CA ARG A 106 17.58 -2.73 6.56
C ARG A 106 17.60 -4.04 5.76
N LYS A 107 16.79 -5.02 6.14
CA LYS A 107 16.84 -6.37 5.54
C LYS A 107 15.84 -6.58 4.41
N VAL A 108 14.82 -5.74 4.28
CA VAL A 108 13.75 -5.91 3.29
C VAL A 108 13.58 -4.68 2.42
N ILE A 109 13.32 -3.51 3.01
CA ILE A 109 13.00 -2.30 2.25
C ILE A 109 14.22 -1.78 1.47
N GLU A 110 15.38 -1.66 2.13
CA GLU A 110 16.61 -1.16 1.52
C GLU A 110 17.07 -2.04 0.34
N PRO A 111 17.16 -3.39 0.47
CA PRO A 111 17.47 -4.25 -0.67
C PRO A 111 16.51 -4.09 -1.84
N MET A 112 15.19 -4.09 -1.58
CA MET A 112 14.19 -3.88 -2.64
C MET A 112 14.36 -2.53 -3.34
N ALA A 113 14.64 -1.47 -2.58
CA ALA A 113 14.88 -0.15 -3.13
C ALA A 113 16.19 -0.09 -3.95
N CYS A 114 17.25 -0.77 -3.50
CA CYS A 114 18.52 -0.90 -4.24
C CYS A 114 18.33 -1.64 -5.57
N ASP A 115 17.41 -2.60 -5.62
CA ASP A 115 17.01 -3.30 -6.86
C ASP A 115 16.10 -2.44 -7.75
N GLY A 116 15.87 -1.17 -7.39
CA GLY A 116 15.07 -0.21 -8.16
C GLY A 116 13.56 -0.35 -7.97
N LEU A 117 13.11 -1.15 -7.00
CA LEU A 117 11.68 -1.34 -6.74
C LEU A 117 11.11 -0.17 -5.94
N ARG A 118 9.91 0.27 -6.31
CA ARG A 118 9.11 1.18 -5.49
C ARG A 118 8.49 0.41 -4.34
N THR A 119 8.95 0.67 -3.12
CA THR A 119 8.46 -0.03 -1.92
C THR A 119 7.24 0.67 -1.30
N ILE A 120 6.16 -0.08 -1.12
CA ILE A 120 4.90 0.38 -0.54
C ILE A 120 4.60 -0.45 0.71
N CYS A 121 4.22 0.21 1.80
CA CYS A 121 3.67 -0.45 2.98
C CYS A 121 2.15 -0.27 3.02
N VAL A 122 1.45 -1.34 3.36
CA VAL A 122 0.02 -1.34 3.66
C VAL A 122 -0.15 -1.61 5.15
N ALA A 123 -0.95 -0.78 5.81
CA ALA A 123 -1.20 -0.85 7.23
C ALA A 123 -2.67 -0.60 7.55
N MET A 124 -3.11 -0.99 8.75
CA MET A 124 -4.45 -0.73 9.24
C MET A 124 -4.46 -0.26 10.68
N ARG A 125 -5.57 0.35 11.11
CA ARG A 125 -5.85 0.64 12.51
C ARG A 125 -7.34 0.54 12.78
N ASP A 126 -7.68 -0.06 13.91
CA ASP A 126 -9.05 -0.13 14.42
C ASP A 126 -9.29 0.96 15.46
N PHE A 127 -10.47 1.55 15.42
CA PHE A 127 -10.96 2.53 16.37
C PHE A 127 -12.28 2.01 16.94
N THR A 128 -12.37 1.88 18.26
CA THR A 128 -13.59 1.42 18.95
C THR A 128 -14.67 2.49 19.01
N THR A 129 -14.27 3.76 19.03
CA THR A 129 -15.13 4.94 19.02
C THR A 129 -14.71 5.87 17.90
N GLU A 130 -15.55 6.85 17.57
CA GLU A 130 -15.20 7.88 16.60
C GLU A 130 -14.16 8.86 17.18
N PRO A 131 -12.95 8.96 16.61
CA PRO A 131 -11.97 9.98 16.98
C PRO A 131 -12.22 11.31 16.25
N ASP A 132 -11.45 12.33 16.59
CA ASP A 132 -11.39 13.56 15.79
C ASP A 132 -10.61 13.30 14.49
N TRP A 133 -11.34 13.14 13.39
CA TRP A 133 -10.76 12.86 12.07
C TRP A 133 -9.94 14.02 11.49
N ASP A 134 -10.04 15.22 12.04
CA ASP A 134 -9.23 16.34 11.58
C ASP A 134 -7.88 16.40 12.31
N ASN A 135 -7.72 15.68 13.45
CA ASN A 135 -6.45 15.46 14.11
C ASN A 135 -5.63 14.32 13.46
N GLU A 136 -5.17 14.56 12.23
CA GLU A 136 -4.44 13.56 11.46
C GLU A 136 -3.19 12.98 12.13
N ALA A 137 -2.53 13.76 13.00
CA ALA A 137 -1.36 13.31 13.74
C ALA A 137 -1.71 12.16 14.70
N GLU A 138 -2.89 12.20 15.32
CA GLU A 138 -3.37 11.13 16.18
C GLU A 138 -3.85 9.92 15.36
N ILE A 139 -4.59 10.19 14.28
CA ILE A 139 -5.21 9.14 13.44
C ILE A 139 -4.15 8.29 12.73
N LEU A 140 -3.10 8.92 12.19
CA LEU A 140 -2.10 8.27 11.35
C LEU A 140 -0.88 7.76 12.13
N ASN A 141 -1.06 7.44 13.42
CA ASN A 141 -0.08 6.77 14.27
C ASN A 141 -0.65 5.43 14.79
N ASP A 142 0.15 4.68 15.54
CA ASP A 142 -0.22 3.39 16.14
C ASP A 142 -0.84 2.39 15.17
N LEU A 143 -0.28 2.36 13.95
CA LEU A 143 -0.77 1.47 12.90
C LEU A 143 -0.28 0.04 13.13
N THR A 144 -1.01 -0.90 12.53
CA THR A 144 -0.60 -2.29 12.38
C THR A 144 -0.13 -2.51 10.94
N CYS A 145 1.15 -2.78 10.76
CA CYS A 145 1.73 -3.14 9.47
C CYS A 145 1.13 -4.48 9.00
N ILE A 146 0.60 -4.52 7.78
CA ILE A 146 0.07 -5.73 7.16
C ILE A 146 1.15 -6.35 6.27
N CYS A 147 1.66 -5.56 5.33
CA CYS A 147 2.69 -6.02 4.40
C CYS A 147 3.52 -4.88 3.82
N VAL A 148 4.70 -5.23 3.34
CA VAL A 148 5.53 -4.40 2.47
C VAL A 148 5.65 -5.11 1.13
N VAL A 149 5.47 -4.37 0.05
CA VAL A 149 5.57 -4.87 -1.32
C VAL A 149 6.50 -3.98 -2.12
N GLY A 150 7.24 -4.57 -3.06
CA GLY A 150 8.03 -3.85 -4.05
C GLY A 150 7.32 -3.91 -5.39
N ILE A 151 7.23 -2.76 -6.04
CA ILE A 151 6.63 -2.63 -7.37
C ILE A 151 7.76 -2.29 -8.33
N GLU A 152 7.99 -3.17 -9.30
CA GLU A 152 8.89 -2.89 -10.41
C GLU A 152 8.19 -1.94 -11.38
N ASP A 153 8.78 -0.77 -11.61
CA ASP A 153 8.33 0.15 -12.65
C ASP A 153 8.97 -0.30 -13.98
N PRO A 154 8.22 -0.87 -14.93
CA PRO A 154 8.82 -1.38 -16.16
C PRO A 154 9.47 -0.24 -16.95
N VAL A 155 10.74 -0.44 -17.31
CA VAL A 155 11.47 0.51 -18.17
C VAL A 155 10.76 0.59 -19.51
N ARG A 156 10.44 1.81 -19.95
CA ARG A 156 9.83 2.01 -21.28
C ARG A 156 10.80 1.46 -22.34
N PRO A 157 10.31 0.71 -23.35
CA PRO A 157 11.17 0.12 -24.38
C PRO A 157 12.11 1.15 -25.04
N GLU A 158 11.59 2.35 -25.24
CA GLU A 158 12.24 3.53 -25.83
C GLU A 158 13.53 3.94 -25.07
N VAL A 159 13.58 3.72 -23.76
CA VAL A 159 14.75 4.06 -22.92
C VAL A 159 15.84 3.00 -23.03
N ARG A 160 15.47 1.74 -23.30
CA ARG A 160 16.43 0.64 -23.44
C ARG A 160 17.30 0.80 -24.70
N GLU A 161 16.69 1.27 -25.79
CA GLU A 161 17.39 1.54 -27.05
C GLU A 161 18.40 2.71 -26.89
N MET A 162 18.04 3.75 -26.15
CA MET A 162 18.90 4.92 -25.91
C MET A 162 20.16 4.58 -25.09
N ILE A 163 20.04 3.75 -24.05
CA ILE A 163 21.18 3.35 -23.20
C ILE A 163 22.15 2.45 -23.99
N GLN A 164 21.63 1.58 -24.84
CA GLN A 164 22.46 0.67 -25.65
C GLN A 164 23.26 1.43 -26.72
N PHE A 165 22.69 2.48 -27.30
CA PHE A 165 23.40 3.37 -28.23
C PHE A 165 24.48 4.22 -27.54
N GLY A 166 24.19 4.77 -26.34
CA GLY A 166 25.12 5.63 -25.61
C GLY A 166 26.36 4.92 -25.03
N LEU A 167 26.28 3.61 -24.78
CA LEU A 167 27.42 2.77 -24.35
C LEU A 167 28.26 2.22 -25.51
N SER A 168 27.80 2.43 -26.75
CA SER A 168 28.47 1.97 -27.98
C SER A 168 29.25 3.08 -28.69
N LEU A 169 29.30 4.28 -28.11
CA LEU A 169 30.08 5.46 -28.53
C LEU A 169 31.24 5.68 -27.55
#